data_AF-A0A529PG32-F1
#
_entry.id   AF-A0A529PG32-F1
#
_cell.length_a   1.000
_cell.length_b   1.000
_cell.length_c   1.000
_cell.angle_alpha   90.00
_cell.angle_beta   90.00
_cell.angle_gamma   90.00
#
_symmetry.space_group_name_H-M   'P 1'
#
loop_
_entity.id
_entity.type
_entity.pdbx_description
1 polymer ?
#
loop_
_entity_poly.entity_id
_entity_poly.type
_entity_poly.pdbx_seq_one_letter_code
_entity_poly.pdbx_strand_id
1 'polypeptide(L)' 'MSKPILYGADYSVYVRIARLALEEKGIGYDLVPVDVFAPEGVAAWYLEHHPFGRIPAFEHD' A
#
# COMPACT_ATOMS: atom_id res chain seq x y z
N MET A 1 4.60 -10.73 16.05
CA MET A 1 4.46 -9.55 15.18
C MET A 1 3.37 -9.84 14.19
N SER A 2 2.44 -8.92 14.00
CA SER A 2 1.40 -9.03 12.97
C SER A 2 2.04 -9.02 11.57
N LYS A 3 1.34 -9.62 10.62
CA LYS A 3 1.76 -9.62 9.22
C LYS A 3 1.55 -8.19 8.67
N PRO A 4 2.58 -7.51 8.11
CA PRO A 4 2.40 -6.15 7.62
C PRO A 4 1.38 -6.04 6.49
N ILE A 5 0.72 -4.88 6.41
CA ILE A 5 -0.23 -4.56 5.34
C ILE A 5 0.35 -3.45 4.46
N LEU A 6 0.36 -3.68 3.16
CA LEU A 6 0.73 -2.71 2.15
C LEU A 6 -0.52 -2.27 1.40
N TYR A 7 -0.80 -0.97 1.37
CA TYR A 7 -1.91 -0.39 0.64
C TYR A 7 -1.43 0.20 -0.68
N GLY A 8 -2.00 -0.20 -1.82
CA GLY A 8 -1.65 0.36 -3.12
C GLY A 8 -2.02 -0.50 -4.32
N ALA A 9 -1.69 0.00 -5.52
CA ALA A 9 -1.95 -0.66 -6.80
C ALA A 9 -0.67 -1.19 -7.47
N ASP A 10 -0.83 -2.21 -8.33
CA ASP A 10 0.24 -2.92 -9.05
C ASP A 10 0.94 -2.06 -10.12
N TYR A 11 0.24 -1.08 -10.68
CA TYR A 11 0.79 -0.11 -11.63
C TYR A 11 1.79 0.85 -10.97
N SER A 12 1.74 1.02 -9.65
CA SER A 12 2.61 1.96 -8.94
C SER A 12 4.01 1.38 -8.77
N VAL A 13 5.00 2.08 -9.33
CA VAL A 13 6.43 1.73 -9.12
C VAL A 13 6.84 1.84 -7.66
N TYR A 14 6.24 2.75 -6.88
CA TYR A 14 6.53 2.89 -5.45
C TYR A 14 5.99 1.72 -4.64
N VAL A 15 4.79 1.21 -4.98
CA VAL A 15 4.24 -0.02 -4.40
C VAL A 15 5.14 -1.21 -4.76
N ARG A 16 5.61 -1.28 -6.01
CA ARG A 16 6.54 -2.33 -6.46
C ARG A 16 7.86 -2.34 -5.67
N ILE A 17 8.43 -1.16 -5.39
CA ILE A 17 9.65 -1.05 -4.57
C ILE A 17 9.44 -1.63 -3.17
N ALA A 18 8.34 -1.28 -2.50
CA ALA A 18 8.03 -1.80 -1.17
C ALA A 18 7.85 -3.33 -1.18
N ARG A 19 7.13 -3.87 -2.19
CA ARG A 19 6.97 -5.31 -2.38
C ARG A 19 8.31 -6.01 -2.57
N LEU A 20 9.16 -5.53 -3.47
CA LEU A 20 10.50 -6.10 -3.69
C LEU A 20 11.33 -6.13 -2.40
N ALA A 21 11.28 -5.06 -1.60
CA ALA A 21 11.98 -5.04 -0.32
C ALA A 21 11.46 -6.10 0.66
N LEU A 22 10.15 -6.37 0.69
CA LEU A 22 9.53 -7.41 1.53
C LEU A 22 9.88 -8.82 1.03
N GLU A 23 9.81 -9.05 -0.28
CA GLU A 23 10.17 -10.33 -0.91
C GLU A 23 11.66 -10.68 -0.64
N GLU A 24 12.59 -9.75 -0.89
CA GLU A 24 14.03 -9.94 -0.67
C GLU A 24 14.37 -10.21 0.81
N LYS A 25 13.52 -9.73 1.74
CA LYS A 25 13.65 -9.99 3.18
C LYS A 25 12.95 -11.27 3.63
N GLY A 26 12.20 -11.95 2.76
CA GLY A 26 11.38 -13.09 3.11
C GLY A 26 10.25 -12.75 4.10
N ILE A 27 9.76 -11.51 4.08
CA ILE A 27 8.67 -11.05 4.96
C ILE A 27 7.36 -11.15 4.20
N GLY A 28 6.47 -12.03 4.67
CA GLY A 28 5.10 -12.10 4.15
C GLY A 28 4.32 -10.83 4.48
N TYR A 29 3.53 -10.33 3.53
CA TYR A 29 2.65 -9.17 3.69
C TYR A 29 1.29 -9.43 3.04
N ASP A 30 0.29 -8.62 3.39
CA ASP A 30 -0.97 -8.51 2.67
C ASP A 30 -0.98 -7.25 1.81
N LEU A 31 -1.50 -7.34 0.58
CA LEU A 31 -1.67 -6.19 -0.31
C LEU A 31 -3.15 -5.83 -0.39
N VAL A 32 -3.49 -4.64 0.10
CA VAL A 32 -4.84 -4.07 -0.02
C VAL A 32 -4.87 -3.13 -1.23
N PRO A 33 -5.66 -3.43 -2.27
CA PRO A 33 -5.72 -2.59 -3.47
C PRO A 33 -6.23 -1.18 -3.17
N VAL A 34 -5.49 -0.17 -3.62
CA VAL A 34 -5.91 1.25 -3.60
C VAL A 34 -5.56 1.88 -4.94
N ASP A 35 -6.59 2.27 -5.69
CA ASP A 35 -6.46 3.02 -6.93
C ASP A 35 -6.61 4.52 -6.64
N VAL A 36 -5.50 5.26 -6.72
CA VAL A 36 -5.49 6.71 -6.49
C VAL A 36 -5.92 7.51 -7.71
N PHE A 37 -6.16 6.84 -8.85
CA PHE A 37 -6.66 7.41 -10.09
C PHE A 37 -8.08 6.94 -10.43
N ALA A 38 -8.75 6.25 -9.51
CA ALA A 38 -10.16 5.88 -9.66
C ALA A 38 -10.99 7.15 -10.00
N PRO A 39 -11.96 7.06 -10.93
CA PRO A 39 -12.79 8.21 -11.32
C PRO A 39 -13.50 8.90 -10.15
N GLU A 40 -13.82 8.14 -9.11
CA GLU A 40 -14.49 8.55 -7.88
C GLU A 40 -13.54 9.21 -6.87
N GLY A 41 -12.24 9.24 -7.20
CA GLY A 41 -11.15 9.71 -6.35
C GLY A 41 -10.66 8.66 -5.34
N VAL A 42 -9.72 9.09 -4.51
CA VAL A 42 -9.16 8.26 -3.44
C VAL A 42 -10.24 7.96 -2.39
N ALA A 43 -10.40 6.69 -2.04
CA ALA A 43 -11.41 6.28 -1.05
C ALA A 43 -11.18 6.96 0.32
N ALA A 44 -12.25 7.48 0.94
CA ALA A 44 -12.14 8.28 2.16
C ALA A 44 -11.46 7.55 3.33
N TRP A 45 -11.72 6.25 3.50
CA TRP A 45 -11.08 5.43 4.54
C TRP A 45 -9.55 5.38 4.37
N TYR A 46 -9.04 5.48 3.14
CA TYR A 46 -7.60 5.42 2.88
C TYR A 46 -6.86 6.65 3.40
N LEU A 47 -7.55 7.78 3.54
CA LEU A 47 -6.95 9.02 4.04
C LEU A 47 -6.51 8.91 5.50
N GLU A 48 -7.07 7.97 6.26
CA GLU A 48 -6.61 7.65 7.62
C GLU A 48 -5.21 7.00 7.63
N HIS A 49 -4.86 6.26 6.56
CA HIS A 49 -3.53 5.67 6.39
C HIS A 49 -2.54 6.63 5.72
N HIS A 50 -3.01 7.47 4.79
CA HIS A 50 -2.16 8.45 4.11
C HIS A 50 -2.94 9.76 3.81
N PRO A 51 -2.76 10.83 4.61
CA PRO A 51 -3.59 12.05 4.52
C PRO A 51 -3.41 12.83 3.20
N PHE A 52 -2.33 12.56 2.46
CA PHE A 52 -2.07 13.14 1.13
C PHE A 52 -2.65 12.30 -0.04
N GLY A 53 -3.33 11.18 0.23
CA GLY A 53 -3.94 10.34 -0.80
C GLY A 53 -2.95 9.74 -1.79
N ARG A 54 -1.72 9.40 -1.35
CA ARG A 54 -0.70 8.76 -2.18
C ARG A 54 -0.51 7.30 -1.79
N ILE A 55 0.04 6.50 -2.69
CA ILE A 55 0.40 5.09 -2.46
C ILE A 55 1.92 4.89 -2.69
N PRO A 56 2.56 3.95 -1.97
CA PRO A 56 1.98 3.06 -0.96
C PRO A 56 1.76 3.74 0.40
N ALA A 57 0.90 3.15 1.23
CA ALA A 57 0.95 3.26 2.69
C ALA A 57 1.29 1.89 3.29
N PHE A 58 1.90 1.89 4.47
CA PHE A 58 2.39 0.67 5.12
C PHE A 58 1.96 0.66 6.59
N GLU A 59 1.36 -0.44 7.02
CA GLU A 59 0.89 -0.66 8.39
C GLU A 59 1.58 -1.89 8.97
N HIS A 60 2.11 -1.73 10.18
CA HIS A 60 2.79 -2.76 10.95
C HIS A 60 2.73 -2.42 12.44
N ASP A 61 2.83 -3.45 13.30
CA ASP A 61 3.11 -3.30 14.74
C ASP A 61 4.63 -3.24 15.00
#